data_AF-I2CRV9-F1
#
_entry.id   AF-I2CRV9-F1
#
_cell.length_a   1.000
_cell.length_b   1.000
_cell.length_c   1.000
_cell.angle_alpha   90.00
_cell.angle_beta   90.00
_cell.angle_gamma   90.00
#
_symmetry.space_group_name_H-M   'P 1'
#
loop_
_entity.id
_entity.type
_entity.pdbx_description
1 polymer ?
#
loop_
_entity_poly.entity_id
_entity_poly.type
_entity_poly.pdbx_seq_one_letter_code
_entity_poly.pdbx_strand_id
1 'polypeptide(L)'
;MEVCVHPPLSPSLDASPSPQRHFKADPGTPGSVTLLLQAALPLLAFQAPAQSARPGPRPGAEGVTLTLKGGTTVSHSPSIDYFVHVTAPVLARMGLVVETEVLSRGFFPQGGGQVQVHVSHPLSPLRPLNLTDPGRPQRVLAFATGIVTAGSG
;
A
#
# COMPACT_ATOMS: atom_id res chain seq x y z
N MET A 1 -23.23 -18.36 34.63
CA MET A 1 -22.61 -19.18 33.56
C MET A 1 -22.41 -18.23 32.39
N GLU A 2 -21.30 -17.50 32.44
CA GLU A 2 -21.05 -16.31 31.63
C GLU A 2 -20.29 -16.73 30.37
N VAL A 3 -20.86 -16.46 29.21
CA VAL A 3 -20.25 -16.71 27.91
C VAL A 3 -19.25 -15.58 27.67
N CYS A 4 -17.96 -15.88 27.79
CA CYS A 4 -16.89 -14.98 27.36
C CYS A 4 -16.96 -14.80 25.84
N VAL A 5 -17.59 -13.71 25.40
CA VAL A 5 -17.53 -13.24 24.02
C VAL A 5 -16.20 -12.49 23.86
N HIS A 6 -15.24 -13.11 23.17
CA HIS A 6 -14.02 -12.42 22.75
C HIS A 6 -14.39 -11.21 21.86
N PRO A 7 -13.82 -10.02 22.10
CA PRO A 7 -14.10 -8.83 21.29
C PRO A 7 -13.49 -8.96 19.88
N PRO A 8 -14.09 -8.32 18.86
CA PRO A 8 -13.56 -8.32 17.50
C PRO A 8 -12.26 -7.50 17.43
N LEU A 9 -11.24 -8.06 16.77
CA LEU A 9 -9.99 -7.39 16.44
C LEU A 9 -10.25 -6.21 15.50
N SER A 10 -10.20 -4.99 16.01
CA SER A 10 -10.21 -3.76 15.22
C SER A 10 -8.80 -3.39 14.76
N PRO A 11 -8.57 -3.07 13.47
CA PRO A 11 -7.30 -2.49 13.04
C PRO A 11 -7.19 -1.08 13.62
N SER A 12 -6.19 -0.84 14.47
CA SER A 12 -5.90 0.47 15.03
C SER A 12 -5.18 1.34 13.99
N LEU A 13 -5.89 2.31 13.40
CA LEU A 13 -5.28 3.45 12.72
C LEU A 13 -4.86 4.46 13.80
N ASP A 14 -3.58 4.44 14.18
CA ASP A 14 -2.99 5.52 14.98
C ASP A 14 -2.55 6.64 14.03
N ALA A 15 -3.12 7.83 14.22
CA ALA A 15 -2.83 9.04 13.48
C ALA A 15 -2.06 9.99 14.41
N SER A 16 -0.73 9.97 14.38
CA SER A 16 0.06 10.97 15.10
C SER A 16 0.06 12.30 14.32
N PRO A 17 0.00 13.46 14.99
CA PRO A 17 -0.06 14.76 14.34
C PRO A 17 1.35 15.16 13.89
N SER A 18 1.80 14.62 12.76
CA SER A 18 2.93 15.18 12.02
C SER A 18 2.40 16.05 10.86
N PRO A 19 3.14 17.06 10.39
CA PRO A 19 2.71 17.94 9.28
C PRO A 19 2.51 17.21 7.94
N GLN A 20 2.74 15.89 7.91
CA GLN A 20 2.37 14.98 6.82
C GLN A 20 1.33 13.99 7.35
N ARG A 21 0.24 13.74 6.60
CA ARG A 21 -0.78 12.77 7.00
C ARG A 21 -0.18 11.37 6.94
N HIS A 22 0.20 10.83 8.09
CA HIS A 22 0.80 9.51 8.21
C HIS A 22 -0.15 8.59 8.98
N PHE A 23 -0.55 7.48 8.37
CA PHE A 23 -1.31 6.42 9.04
C PHE A 23 -0.52 5.13 9.09
N LYS A 24 -0.76 4.36 10.15
CA LYS A 24 -0.22 3.01 10.30
C LYS A 24 -1.35 2.01 10.38
N ALA A 25 -1.20 0.86 9.72
CA ALA A 25 -2.13 -0.26 9.82
C ALA A 25 -1.37 -1.55 10.09
N ASP A 26 -1.74 -2.24 11.17
CA ASP A 26 -1.18 -3.52 11.58
C ASP A 26 -2.33 -4.44 11.99
N PRO A 27 -2.76 -5.37 11.11
CA PRO A 27 -3.84 -6.31 11.42
C PRO A 27 -3.48 -7.34 12.49
N GLY A 28 -2.21 -7.44 12.91
CA GLY A 28 -1.73 -8.48 13.84
C GLY A 28 -1.82 -9.91 13.29
N THR A 29 -2.13 -10.07 12.00
CA THR A 29 -2.24 -11.36 11.31
C THR A 29 -1.35 -11.36 10.06
N PRO A 30 -1.07 -12.52 9.45
CA PRO A 30 -0.37 -12.60 8.16
C PRO A 30 -1.18 -12.05 6.96
N GLY A 31 -2.22 -11.26 7.22
CA GLY A 31 -3.05 -10.64 6.18
C GLY A 31 -2.23 -9.81 5.19
N SER A 32 -2.68 -9.78 3.94
CA SER A 32 -1.91 -9.17 2.85
C SER A 32 -1.88 -7.65 2.94
N VAL A 33 -0.68 -7.06 2.89
CA VAL A 33 -0.50 -5.60 2.83
C VAL A 33 -1.09 -5.01 1.55
N THR A 34 -1.13 -5.77 0.45
CA THR A 34 -1.69 -5.29 -0.82
C THR A 34 -3.20 -5.17 -0.77
N LEU A 35 -3.90 -6.00 0.02
CA LEU A 35 -5.35 -5.88 0.21
C LEU A 35 -5.70 -4.63 1.02
N LEU A 36 -4.94 -4.34 2.09
CA LEU A 36 -5.08 -3.07 2.83
C LEU A 36 -4.87 -1.88 1.91
N LEU A 37 -3.84 -1.95 1.06
CA LEU A 37 -3.53 -0.90 0.11
C LEU A 37 -4.63 -0.73 -0.94
N GLN A 38 -5.16 -1.82 -1.50
CA GLN A 38 -6.26 -1.78 -2.46
C GLN A 38 -7.54 -1.17 -1.87
N ALA A 39 -7.82 -1.40 -0.58
CA ALA A 39 -8.95 -0.78 0.10
C ALA A 39 -8.71 0.72 0.36
N ALA A 40 -7.49 1.12 0.70
CA ALA A 40 -7.14 2.51 1.03
C ALA A 40 -7.03 3.41 -0.21
N LEU A 41 -6.51 2.90 -1.33
CA LEU A 41 -6.19 3.72 -2.51
C LEU A 41 -7.37 4.51 -3.07
N PRO A 42 -8.58 3.94 -3.25
CA PRO A 42 -9.74 4.71 -3.71
C PRO A 42 -10.08 5.87 -2.77
N LEU A 43 -10.00 5.63 -1.45
CA LEU A 43 -10.29 6.66 -0.45
C LEU A 43 -9.28 7.80 -0.51
N LEU A 44 -7.99 7.48 -0.69
CA LEU A 44 -6.92 8.47 -0.80
C LEU A 44 -6.95 9.21 -2.15
N ALA A 45 -7.39 8.55 -3.21
CA ALA A 45 -7.50 9.14 -4.54
C ALA A 45 -8.63 10.16 -4.65
N PHE A 46 -9.73 9.97 -3.91
CA PHE A 46 -10.91 10.83 -3.92
C PHE A 46 -11.08 11.67 -2.65
N GLN A 47 -10.06 11.73 -1.79
CA GLN A 47 -10.10 12.59 -0.61
C GLN A 47 -10.28 14.05 -1.03
N ALA A 48 -11.12 14.78 -0.30
CA ALA A 48 -11.20 16.23 -0.49
C ALA A 48 -9.84 16.87 -0.15
N PRO A 49 -9.42 17.95 -0.84
CA PRO A 49 -8.23 18.70 -0.49
C PRO A 49 -8.30 19.06 0.99
N ALA A 50 -7.23 18.79 1.74
CA ALA A 50 -7.23 19.14 3.15
C ALA A 50 -7.33 20.66 3.25
N GLN A 51 -8.44 21.17 3.80
CA GLN A 51 -8.59 22.59 4.16
C GLN A 51 -7.70 22.97 5.35
N SER A 52 -6.51 22.36 5.48
CA SER A 52 -5.55 22.72 6.51
C SER A 52 -4.86 24.00 6.06
N ALA A 53 -5.37 25.09 6.63
CA ALA A 53 -4.88 26.44 6.52
C ALA A 53 -3.41 26.54 6.95
N ARG A 54 -2.46 26.39 6.01
CA ARG A 54 -1.17 27.08 6.09
C ARG A 54 -0.52 27.23 4.71
N PRO A 55 0.03 28.41 4.37
CA PRO A 55 0.86 28.55 3.19
C PRO A 55 2.20 27.81 3.40
N GLY A 56 2.37 26.68 2.72
CA GLY A 56 3.65 25.99 2.48
C GLY A 56 3.71 24.53 2.98
N PRO A 57 4.52 23.64 2.36
CA PRO A 57 5.43 23.83 1.22
C PRO A 57 4.93 23.17 -0.08
N ARG A 58 5.25 23.82 -1.21
CA ARG A 58 5.21 23.35 -2.62
C ARG A 58 3.90 22.70 -3.13
N PRO A 59 3.26 23.26 -4.17
CA PRO A 59 2.24 22.53 -4.93
C PRO A 59 2.88 21.23 -5.47
N GLY A 60 2.43 20.07 -4.97
CA GLY A 60 2.96 18.75 -5.33
C GLY A 60 3.56 17.92 -4.19
N ALA A 61 3.72 18.48 -2.98
CA ALA A 61 4.20 17.72 -1.80
C ALA A 61 3.08 17.27 -0.84
N GLU A 62 1.82 17.55 -1.18
CA GLU A 62 0.66 17.14 -0.38
C GLU A 62 0.29 15.69 -0.71
N GLY A 63 0.23 14.84 0.30
CA GLY A 63 -0.04 13.41 0.14
C GLY A 63 -0.25 12.72 1.48
N VAL A 64 -0.56 11.43 1.41
CA VAL A 64 -0.74 10.57 2.59
C VAL A 64 0.30 9.48 2.57
N THR A 65 0.98 9.31 3.69
CA THR A 65 1.92 8.21 3.91
C THR A 65 1.23 7.11 4.71
N LEU A 66 1.35 5.86 4.26
CA LEU A 66 0.86 4.67 4.95
C LEU A 66 2.04 3.79 5.35
N THR A 67 2.07 3.32 6.59
CA THR A 67 2.94 2.21 7.00
C THR A 67 2.08 0.99 7.24
N LEU A 68 2.17 0.00 6.37
CA LEU A 68 1.37 -1.21 6.37
C LEU A 68 2.22 -2.39 6.84
N LYS A 69 1.70 -3.16 7.79
CA LYS A 69 2.31 -4.40 8.29
C LYS A 69 1.45 -5.60 7.92
N GLY A 70 2.10 -6.72 7.62
CA GLY A 70 1.44 -7.96 7.24
C GLY A 70 2.26 -8.82 6.28
N GLY A 71 1.60 -9.67 5.52
CA GLY A 71 2.22 -10.44 4.46
C GLY A 71 2.46 -9.60 3.20
N THR A 72 3.70 -9.59 2.69
CA THR A 72 4.06 -8.95 1.40
C THR A 72 3.92 -9.92 0.22
N THR A 73 3.99 -11.21 0.51
CA THR A 73 3.84 -12.31 -0.45
C THR A 73 3.04 -13.40 0.22
N VAL A 74 1.72 -13.39 0.03
CA VAL A 74 0.80 -14.38 0.62
C VAL A 74 -0.15 -14.93 -0.43
N SER A 75 -0.57 -16.18 -0.24
CA SER A 75 -1.51 -16.86 -1.12
C SER A 75 -2.81 -16.09 -1.28
N HIS A 76 -3.44 -16.20 -2.45
CA HIS A 76 -4.72 -15.57 -2.79
C HIS A 76 -4.75 -14.03 -2.71
N SER A 77 -3.58 -13.38 -2.76
CA SER A 77 -3.48 -11.93 -2.93
C SER A 77 -2.37 -11.57 -3.92
N PRO A 78 -2.45 -10.42 -4.61
CA PRO A 78 -1.32 -9.92 -5.37
C PRO A 78 -0.12 -9.71 -4.46
N SER A 79 1.08 -10.11 -4.91
CA SER A 79 2.31 -9.77 -4.18
C SER A 79 2.56 -8.27 -4.22
N ILE A 80 3.33 -7.76 -3.27
CA ILE A 80 3.76 -6.35 -3.31
C ILE A 80 4.56 -6.04 -4.59
N ASP A 81 5.29 -7.01 -5.14
CA ASP A 81 6.02 -6.84 -6.39
C ASP A 81 5.07 -6.63 -7.58
N TYR A 82 3.94 -7.33 -7.63
CA TYR A 82 2.91 -7.08 -8.63
C TYR A 82 2.36 -5.66 -8.50
N PHE A 83 2.12 -5.19 -7.27
CA PHE A 83 1.66 -3.84 -7.04
C PHE A 83 2.66 -2.80 -7.56
N VAL A 84 3.95 -2.94 -7.22
CA VAL A 84 5.02 -2.00 -7.61
C VAL A 84 5.23 -1.98 -9.13
N HIS A 85 5.23 -3.14 -9.78
CA HIS A 85 5.61 -3.23 -11.20
C HIS A 85 4.44 -3.19 -12.18
N VAL A 86 3.21 -3.43 -11.72
CA VAL A 86 2.01 -3.49 -12.57
C VAL A 86 0.97 -2.47 -12.14
N THR A 87 0.48 -2.56 -10.90
CA THR A 87 -0.65 -1.73 -10.46
C THR A 87 -0.29 -0.25 -10.34
N ALA A 88 0.80 0.09 -9.65
CA ALA A 88 1.22 1.48 -9.44
C ALA A 88 1.52 2.21 -10.77
N PRO A 89 2.24 1.62 -11.75
CA PRO A 89 2.40 2.23 -13.08
C PRO A 89 1.09 2.47 -13.81
N VAL A 90 0.10 1.58 -13.68
CA VAL A 90 -1.23 1.75 -14.27
C VAL A 90 -1.97 2.92 -13.60
N LEU A 91 -1.91 3.03 -12.27
CA LEU A 91 -2.50 4.15 -11.53
C LEU A 91 -1.82 5.50 -11.86
N ALA A 92 -0.50 5.50 -12.06
CA ALA A 92 0.23 6.68 -12.48
C ALA A 92 -0.25 7.21 -13.84
N ARG A 93 -0.65 6.32 -14.77
CA ARG A 93 -1.26 6.72 -16.06
C ARG A 93 -2.62 7.41 -15.89
N MET A 94 -3.34 7.14 -14.80
CA MET A 94 -4.55 7.87 -14.43
C MET A 94 -4.24 9.23 -13.79
N GLY A 95 -3.00 9.47 -13.34
CA GLY A 95 -2.60 10.66 -12.59
C GLY A 95 -2.54 10.44 -11.07
N LEU A 96 -2.66 9.19 -10.59
CA LEU A 96 -2.46 8.85 -9.19
C LEU A 96 -1.05 8.30 -8.98
N VAL A 97 -0.18 9.09 -8.36
CA VAL A 97 1.19 8.67 -8.06
C VAL A 97 1.23 7.95 -6.71
N VAL A 98 1.71 6.71 -6.75
CA VAL A 98 1.87 5.86 -5.57
C VAL A 98 3.31 5.38 -5.52
N GLU A 99 4.07 5.90 -4.56
CA GLU A 99 5.44 5.48 -4.29
C GLU A 99 5.42 4.42 -3.20
N THR A 100 6.19 3.35 -3.37
CA THR A 100 6.15 2.19 -2.48
C THR A 100 7.55 1.73 -2.17
N GLU A 101 7.86 1.64 -0.88
CA GLU A 101 9.11 1.13 -0.35
C GLU A 101 8.84 -0.12 0.49
N VAL A 102 9.48 -1.23 0.15
CA VAL A 102 9.37 -2.49 0.89
C VAL A 102 10.48 -2.55 1.93
N LEU A 103 10.16 -2.17 3.17
CA LEU A 103 11.11 -2.11 4.29
C LEU A 103 11.49 -3.51 4.78
N SER A 104 10.54 -4.42 4.83
CA SER A 104 10.78 -5.83 5.14
C SER A 104 9.77 -6.74 4.42
N ARG A 105 10.23 -7.94 4.04
CA ARG A 105 9.38 -8.95 3.41
C ARG A 105 8.71 -9.81 4.49
N GLY A 106 7.42 -10.07 4.31
CA GLY A 106 6.63 -10.95 5.15
C GLY A 106 6.05 -12.10 4.34
N PHE A 107 6.43 -13.31 4.68
CA PHE A 107 5.93 -14.53 4.03
C PHE A 107 5.01 -15.29 4.97
N PHE A 108 3.98 -15.92 4.40
CA PHE A 108 3.18 -16.88 5.17
C PHE A 108 4.08 -18.02 5.70
N PRO A 109 3.88 -18.55 6.92
CA PRO A 109 2.81 -18.24 7.88
C PRO A 109 3.12 -17.12 8.88
N GLN A 110 4.38 -16.69 8.98
CA GLN A 110 4.80 -15.74 10.03
C GLN A 110 4.37 -14.30 9.73
N GLY A 111 4.25 -13.92 8.46
CA GLY A 111 3.95 -12.55 8.07
C GLY A 111 5.09 -11.61 8.46
N GLY A 112 4.78 -10.48 9.10
CA GLY A 112 5.79 -9.57 9.66
C GLY A 112 6.49 -8.65 8.65
N GLY A 113 6.04 -8.63 7.41
CA GLY A 113 6.50 -7.69 6.41
C GLY A 113 6.00 -6.28 6.68
N GLN A 114 6.75 -5.30 6.22
CA GLN A 114 6.45 -3.89 6.39
C GLN A 114 6.69 -3.16 5.08
N VAL A 115 5.69 -2.38 4.67
CA VAL A 115 5.72 -1.57 3.46
C VAL A 115 5.35 -0.15 3.82
N GLN A 116 6.12 0.81 3.32
CA GLN A 116 5.78 2.22 3.36
C GLN A 116 5.27 2.65 1.99
N VAL A 117 4.12 3.32 1.96
CA VAL A 117 3.49 3.79 0.73
C VAL A 117 3.21 5.27 0.86
N HIS A 118 3.64 6.06 -0.11
CA HIS A 118 3.27 7.47 -0.21
C HIS A 118 2.34 7.65 -1.40
N VAL A 119 1.14 8.17 -1.13
CA VAL A 119 0.13 8.47 -2.15
C VAL A 119 0.05 9.99 -2.28
N SER A 120 0.51 10.51 -3.41
CA SER A 120 0.43 11.94 -3.69
C SER A 120 -1.01 12.34 -4.01
N HIS A 121 -1.42 13.53 -3.58
CA HIS A 121 -2.74 14.04 -3.94
C HIS A 121 -2.81 14.32 -5.46
N PRO A 122 -3.85 13.83 -6.17
CA PRO A 122 -4.00 14.11 -7.58
C PRO A 122 -4.18 15.62 -7.83
N LEU A 123 -3.35 16.19 -8.72
CA LEU A 123 -3.45 17.62 -9.09
C LEU A 123 -4.65 17.95 -9.98
N SER A 124 -5.31 16.91 -10.50
CA SER A 124 -6.44 16.98 -11.42
C SER A 124 -7.29 15.71 -11.30
N PRO A 125 -8.55 15.71 -11.75
CA PRO A 125 -9.36 14.50 -11.79
C PRO A 125 -8.64 13.34 -12.51
N LEU A 126 -8.84 12.13 -12.01
CA LEU A 126 -8.21 10.94 -12.59
C LEU A 126 -8.66 10.75 -14.04
N ARG A 127 -7.69 10.44 -14.90
CA ARG A 127 -7.91 10.20 -16.32
C ARG A 127 -8.44 8.78 -16.54
N PRO A 128 -9.45 8.58 -17.39
CA PRO A 128 -9.91 7.25 -17.75
C PRO A 128 -8.81 6.50 -18.51
N LEU A 129 -8.75 5.18 -18.30
CA LEU A 129 -7.86 4.30 -19.06
C LEU A 129 -8.66 3.52 -20.10
N ASN A 130 -8.10 3.41 -21.30
CA ASN A 130 -8.55 2.47 -22.32
C ASN A 130 -7.47 1.40 -22.50
N LEU A 131 -7.72 0.21 -21.96
CA LEU A 131 -6.82 -0.96 -22.01
C LEU A 131 -7.50 -2.13 -22.73
N THR A 132 -8.14 -1.85 -23.87
CA THR A 132 -8.90 -2.84 -24.65
C THR A 132 -8.03 -3.67 -25.59
N ASP A 133 -6.87 -3.15 -25.99
CA ASP A 133 -5.87 -3.87 -26.78
C ASP A 133 -4.61 -4.13 -25.94
N PRO A 134 -4.24 -5.39 -25.65
CA PRO A 134 -3.00 -5.72 -24.95
C PRO A 134 -1.74 -5.42 -25.78
N GLY A 135 -1.87 -5.21 -27.10
CA GLY A 135 -0.76 -4.97 -28.00
C GLY A 135 0.20 -6.16 -28.13
N ARG A 136 1.42 -5.91 -28.61
CA ARG A 136 2.46 -6.93 -28.74
C ARG A 136 3.43 -6.87 -27.53
N PRO A 137 3.77 -8.01 -26.90
CA PRO A 137 4.71 -8.03 -25.79
C PRO A 137 6.10 -7.60 -26.26
N GLN A 138 6.68 -6.60 -25.58
CA GLN A 138 8.02 -6.08 -25.91
C GLN A 138 9.13 -6.67 -25.03
N ARG A 139 8.80 -7.02 -23.78
CA ARG A 139 9.77 -7.53 -22.79
C ARG A 139 9.07 -8.42 -21.77
N VAL A 140 9.79 -9.42 -21.26
CA VAL A 140 9.38 -10.23 -20.12
C VAL A 140 10.38 -9.99 -18.98
N LEU A 141 9.86 -9.69 -17.79
CA LEU A 141 10.64 -9.53 -16.56
C LEU A 141 10.15 -10.56 -15.55
N ALA A 142 11.09 -11.21 -14.87
CA ALA A 142 10.80 -12.18 -13.82
C ALA A 142 11.40 -11.68 -12.50
N PHE A 143 10.59 -11.71 -11.44
CA PHE A 143 10.99 -11.34 -10.10
C PHE A 143 10.85 -12.57 -9.20
N ALA A 144 11.91 -12.91 -8.49
CA ALA A 144 11.92 -13.99 -7.51
C ALA A 144 12.39 -13.43 -6.17
N THR A 145 11.60 -13.67 -5.13
CA THR A 145 11.89 -13.24 -3.76
C THR A 145 11.80 -14.47 -2.86
N GLY A 146 12.80 -14.68 -2.01
CA GLY A 146 12.88 -15.82 -1.11
C GLY A 146 13.55 -15.46 0.21
N ILE A 147 13.56 -16.43 1.14
CA ILE A 147 14.26 -16.32 2.42
C ILE A 147 15.58 -17.08 2.29
N VAL A 148 16.68 -16.44 2.65
CA VAL A 148 17.99 -17.11 2.79
C VAL A 148 18.26 -17.28 4.27
N THR A 149 18.24 -18.53 4.74
CA THR A 149 18.67 -18.87 6.10
C THR A 149 20.17 -19.15 6.09
N ALA A 150 20.94 -18.42 6.90
CA ALA A 150 22.34 -18.76 7.13
C ALA A 150 22.40 -20.08 7.92
N GLY A 151 23.00 -21.12 7.34
CA GLY A 151 23.27 -22.37 8.05
C GLY A 151 24.32 -22.13 9.12
N SER A 152 24.00 -22.43 10.38
CA SER A 152 24.97 -22.56 11.45
C SER A 152 25.78 -23.85 11.20
N GLY A 153 26.99 -23.69 10.66
CA GLY A 153 28.01 -24.74 10.64
C GLY A 153 28.72 -24.87 11.98
#